data_AF-E9DGR5-F1
#
_entry.id   AF-E9DGR5-F1
#
_cell.length_a   1.000
_cell.length_b   1.000
_cell.length_c   1.000
_cell.angle_alpha   90.00
_cell.angle_beta   90.00
_cell.angle_gamma   90.00
#
_symmetry.space_group_name_H-M   'P 1'
#
loop_
_entity.id
_entity.type
_entity.pdbx_description
1 polymer ?
#
loop_
_entity_poly.entity_id
_entity_poly.type
_entity_poly.pdbx_seq_one_letter_code
_entity_poly.pdbx_strand_id
1 'polypeptide(L)'
;MLSSSREGMATRPFQNAGRQYDIRSMPVIDVIEMIAGLLNKITATNDLQHEHIHRHIPSPERVASLSPQAASVLAFHGKNTPNIGLYDYLIRIYRYCPSSYEIFLCLLVYFDRMAEIVNKGHLQNLQRQHDGKNSQRPTSPAPPLTITPGGRSSHLITPPSSGVNAPLTHSEPPSPMIQDPQRPPTSNADSMQVDNNNPDYTHDHNNDDADAVDFSHYFVVDSLNIHRLVIAGITCATKYFSDAFWTNSRYSKVGGIPLRELNHIELQFLLLNDFRLSISPDELQTYATMLVEFYIREILNQRKRLQEQTQGQIPQSPPGTPQAEIRAGA
;
A
#
# COMPACT_ATOMS: atom_id res chain seq x y z
N MET A 1 -47.95 -21.57 -9.47
CA MET A 1 -47.04 -20.69 -8.70
C MET A 1 -45.91 -20.24 -9.61
N LEU A 2 -45.25 -19.14 -9.29
CA LEU A 2 -44.13 -18.54 -10.04
C LEU A 2 -42.93 -18.33 -9.09
N SER A 3 -41.80 -17.86 -9.65
CA SER A 3 -40.54 -17.48 -8.98
C SER A 3 -39.66 -18.64 -8.48
N SER A 4 -38.32 -18.50 -8.45
CA SER A 4 -37.43 -17.67 -9.28
C SER A 4 -36.00 -18.21 -9.20
N SER A 5 -35.23 -18.08 -10.28
CA SER A 5 -33.78 -18.22 -10.25
C SER A 5 -33.11 -17.14 -9.37
N ARG A 6 -31.94 -17.45 -8.84
CA ARG A 6 -30.88 -16.46 -8.61
C ARG A 6 -29.50 -17.12 -8.67
N GLU A 7 -28.65 -16.60 -9.55
CA GLU A 7 -27.25 -17.00 -9.70
C GLU A 7 -26.34 -16.16 -8.78
N GLY A 8 -25.11 -16.63 -8.55
CA GLY A 8 -24.05 -15.87 -7.88
C GLY A 8 -23.17 -16.74 -6.97
N MET A 9 -21.85 -16.73 -7.09
CA MET A 9 -21.02 -16.15 -8.16
C MET A 9 -19.76 -17.00 -8.31
N ALA A 10 -19.55 -17.60 -9.48
CA ALA A 10 -18.40 -18.46 -9.72
C ALA A 10 -17.10 -17.64 -9.76
N THR A 11 -16.14 -18.00 -8.90
CA THR A 11 -14.73 -17.63 -9.10
C THR A 11 -14.27 -18.22 -10.42
N ARG A 12 -14.18 -17.39 -11.46
CA ARG A 12 -13.76 -17.84 -12.79
C ARG A 12 -12.35 -18.41 -12.70
N PRO A 13 -12.11 -19.71 -12.98
CA PRO A 13 -10.75 -20.16 -13.19
C PRO A 13 -10.24 -19.45 -14.45
N PHE A 14 -9.01 -18.95 -14.40
CA PHE A 14 -8.32 -18.48 -15.62
C PHE A 14 -7.92 -19.71 -16.46
N GLN A 15 -8.90 -20.35 -17.09
CA GLN A 15 -8.72 -21.28 -18.20
C GLN A 15 -8.29 -20.52 -19.46
N ASN A 16 -7.18 -19.79 -19.35
CA ASN A 16 -6.40 -19.41 -20.50
C ASN A 16 -5.67 -20.69 -20.95
N ALA A 17 -5.88 -21.14 -22.19
CA ALA A 17 -5.12 -22.23 -22.80
C ALA A 17 -3.70 -21.75 -23.18
N GLY A 18 -3.03 -21.10 -22.23
CA GLY A 18 -1.76 -20.42 -22.39
C GLY A 18 -0.59 -21.40 -22.40
N ARG A 19 0.55 -20.93 -22.94
CA ARG A 19 1.79 -21.70 -22.91
C ARG A 19 2.37 -21.65 -21.51
N GLN A 20 2.29 -22.77 -20.79
CA GLN A 20 3.05 -22.97 -19.55
C GLN A 20 4.55 -22.92 -19.87
N TYR A 21 5.28 -21.98 -19.28
CA TYR A 21 6.74 -21.87 -19.45
C TYR A 21 7.47 -22.57 -18.31
N ASP A 22 8.36 -23.51 -18.65
CA ASP A 22 9.17 -24.25 -17.69
C ASP A 22 10.45 -23.48 -17.34
N ILE A 23 10.37 -22.63 -16.31
CA ILE A 23 11.51 -21.84 -15.81
C ILE A 23 12.56 -22.71 -15.09
N ARG A 24 12.23 -23.95 -14.70
CA ARG A 24 13.10 -24.79 -13.85
C ARG A 24 14.43 -25.15 -14.49
N SER A 25 14.50 -25.07 -15.83
CA SER A 25 15.72 -25.29 -16.63
C SER A 25 16.52 -24.00 -16.90
N MET A 26 16.03 -22.83 -16.47
CA MET A 26 16.71 -21.54 -16.68
C MET A 26 17.75 -21.26 -15.59
N PRO A 27 18.88 -20.61 -15.91
CA PRO A 27 19.78 -20.06 -14.90
C PRO A 27 19.04 -19.09 -13.95
N VAL A 28 19.34 -19.17 -12.64
CA VAL A 28 18.72 -18.31 -11.62
C VAL A 28 19.00 -16.82 -11.88
N ILE A 29 20.12 -16.50 -12.54
CA ILE A 29 20.50 -15.13 -12.94
C ILE A 29 19.48 -14.54 -13.93
N ASP A 30 19.06 -15.31 -14.94
CA ASP A 30 18.07 -14.90 -15.94
C ASP A 30 16.71 -14.67 -15.28
N VAL A 31 16.35 -15.49 -14.29
CA VAL A 31 15.12 -15.31 -13.48
C VAL A 31 15.21 -14.04 -12.63
N ILE A 32 16.37 -13.74 -12.05
CA ILE A 32 16.62 -12.48 -11.34
C ILE A 32 16.54 -11.28 -12.29
N GLU A 33 17.02 -11.37 -13.53
CA GLU A 33 16.90 -10.31 -14.54
C GLU A 33 15.42 -10.03 -14.87
N MET A 34 14.64 -11.06 -15.16
CA MET A 34 13.20 -10.92 -15.43
C MET A 34 12.46 -10.27 -14.25
N ILE A 35 12.73 -10.75 -13.02
CA ILE A 35 12.09 -10.25 -11.79
C ILE A 35 12.51 -8.80 -11.52
N ALA A 36 13.79 -8.46 -11.66
CA ALA A 36 14.27 -7.09 -11.50
C ALA A 36 13.66 -6.15 -12.55
N GLY A 37 13.52 -6.60 -13.80
CA GLY A 37 12.86 -5.86 -14.88
C GLY A 37 11.38 -5.57 -14.58
N LEU A 38 10.63 -6.58 -14.12
CA LEU A 38 9.23 -6.43 -13.72
C LEU A 38 9.08 -5.51 -12.50
N LEU A 39 9.85 -5.72 -11.44
CA LEU A 39 9.76 -4.93 -10.21
C LEU A 39 10.18 -3.47 -10.44
N ASN A 40 11.25 -3.21 -11.19
CA ASN A 40 11.62 -1.85 -11.60
C ASN A 40 10.54 -1.17 -12.45
N LYS A 41 9.79 -1.94 -13.26
CA LYS A 41 8.66 -1.40 -14.04
C LYS A 41 7.50 -1.00 -13.13
N ILE A 42 7.21 -1.81 -12.11
CA ILE A 42 6.18 -1.54 -11.12
C ILE A 42 6.55 -0.31 -10.29
N THR A 43 7.75 -0.26 -9.70
CA THR A 43 8.20 0.89 -8.90
C THR A 43 8.24 2.17 -9.73
N ALA A 44 8.82 2.16 -10.93
CA ALA A 44 8.84 3.35 -11.79
C ALA A 44 7.45 3.82 -12.24
N THR A 45 6.44 2.94 -12.29
CA THR A 45 5.05 3.33 -12.55
C THR A 45 4.41 3.94 -11.29
N ASN A 46 4.64 3.31 -10.14
CA ASN A 46 4.09 3.72 -8.84
C ASN A 46 4.68 5.06 -8.35
N ASP A 47 6.01 5.25 -8.46
CA ASP A 47 6.70 6.49 -8.12
C ASP A 47 6.08 7.69 -8.87
N LEU A 48 5.78 7.53 -10.16
CA LEU A 48 5.12 8.55 -11.00
C LEU A 48 3.65 8.81 -10.59
N GLN A 49 2.97 7.84 -9.99
CA GLN A 49 1.58 7.95 -9.54
C GLN A 49 1.44 8.46 -8.10
N HIS A 50 2.49 8.33 -7.27
CA HIS A 50 2.43 8.55 -5.83
C HIS A 50 3.43 9.59 -5.28
N GLU A 51 4.09 10.36 -6.16
CA GLU A 51 4.94 11.54 -5.88
C GLU A 51 4.46 12.44 -4.70
N HIS A 52 3.15 12.61 -4.54
CA HIS A 52 2.55 13.40 -3.47
C HIS A 52 2.35 12.66 -2.12
N ILE A 53 2.25 11.33 -2.13
CA ILE A 53 1.99 10.52 -0.91
C ILE A 53 3.27 10.35 -0.09
N HIS A 54 4.40 10.04 -0.73
CA HIS A 54 5.63 9.64 -0.04
C HIS A 54 6.42 10.80 0.60
N ARG A 55 5.98 12.06 0.43
CA ARG A 55 6.66 13.25 0.98
C ARG A 55 6.47 13.44 2.49
N HIS A 56 5.45 12.83 3.10
CA HIS A 56 5.22 12.88 4.55
C HIS A 56 5.28 11.50 5.20
N ILE A 57 6.49 11.07 5.57
CA ILE A 57 6.66 10.07 6.63
C ILE A 57 6.01 10.67 7.90
N PRO A 58 5.05 9.99 8.56
CA PRO A 58 4.38 10.56 9.73
C PRO A 58 5.35 10.82 10.89
N SER A 59 5.10 11.89 11.66
CA SER A 59 5.81 12.15 12.93
C SER A 59 5.74 10.90 13.83
N PRO A 60 6.78 10.56 14.62
CA PRO A 60 6.78 9.36 15.47
C PRO A 60 5.54 9.20 16.37
N GLU A 61 4.97 10.31 16.82
CA GLU A 61 3.73 10.35 17.60
C GLU A 61 2.51 9.90 16.77
N ARG A 62 2.40 10.32 15.51
CA ARG A 62 1.37 9.82 14.59
C ARG A 62 1.57 8.33 14.30
N VAL A 63 2.81 7.86 14.12
CA VAL A 63 3.10 6.42 13.90
C VAL A 63 2.60 5.56 15.07
N ALA A 64 2.66 6.03 16.32
CA ALA A 64 2.14 5.33 17.48
C ALA A 64 0.59 5.24 17.51
N SER A 65 -0.11 6.11 16.79
CA SER A 65 -1.58 6.06 16.62
C SER A 65 -2.06 5.29 15.39
N LEU A 66 -1.16 4.81 14.52
CA LEU A 66 -1.52 4.05 13.32
C LEU A 66 -1.94 2.62 13.64
N SER A 67 -2.68 2.02 12.71
CA SER A 67 -2.95 0.57 12.75
C SER A 67 -1.63 -0.24 12.68
N PRO A 68 -1.56 -1.44 13.29
CA PRO A 68 -0.37 -2.29 13.20
C PRO A 68 0.03 -2.63 11.74
N GLN A 69 -0.96 -2.69 10.85
CA GLN A 69 -0.76 -2.93 9.42
C GLN A 69 -0.09 -1.73 8.73
N ALA A 70 -0.56 -0.50 8.97
CA ALA A 70 0.07 0.71 8.45
C ALA A 70 1.50 0.89 8.99
N ALA A 71 1.72 0.61 10.28
CA ALA A 71 3.07 0.59 10.86
C ALA A 71 3.97 -0.46 10.20
N SER A 72 3.43 -1.64 9.86
CA SER A 72 4.16 -2.68 9.13
C SER A 72 4.57 -2.24 7.72
N VAL A 73 3.71 -1.51 6.99
CA VAL A 73 4.03 -0.94 5.66
C VAL A 73 5.12 0.13 5.76
N LEU A 74 5.02 1.04 6.73
CA LEU A 74 6.01 2.12 6.92
C LEU A 74 7.40 1.60 7.29
N ALA A 75 7.52 0.46 7.99
CA ALA A 75 8.82 -0.14 8.33
C ALA A 75 9.70 -0.49 7.12
N PHE A 76 9.10 -0.68 5.93
CA PHE A 76 9.83 -0.94 4.70
C PHE A 76 10.33 0.32 3.99
N HIS A 77 9.89 1.52 4.35
CA HIS A 77 10.28 2.73 3.64
C HIS A 77 11.66 3.24 4.10
N GLY A 78 12.60 3.34 3.17
CA GLY A 78 13.91 3.95 3.39
C GLY A 78 13.84 5.47 3.41
N LYS A 79 14.78 6.12 4.12
CA LYS A 79 14.92 7.59 4.11
C LYS A 79 15.37 8.17 2.76
N ASN A 80 15.98 7.36 1.92
CA ASN A 80 16.45 7.69 0.57
C ASN A 80 16.39 6.41 -0.29
N THR A 81 16.13 6.56 -1.59
CA THR A 81 16.27 5.49 -2.59
C THR A 81 17.73 4.96 -2.60
N PRO A 82 17.97 3.65 -2.51
CA PRO A 82 19.34 3.11 -2.55
C PRO A 82 20.04 3.33 -3.88
N ASN A 83 21.30 3.79 -3.85
CA ASN A 83 22.15 4.01 -5.03
C ASN A 83 22.71 2.69 -5.64
N ILE A 84 21.89 1.64 -5.68
CA ILE A 84 22.20 0.34 -6.30
C ILE A 84 20.96 -0.15 -7.03
N GLY A 85 21.10 -0.53 -8.30
CA GLY A 85 20.00 -1.07 -9.10
C GLY A 85 19.41 -2.33 -8.47
N LEU A 86 18.10 -2.54 -8.61
CA LEU A 86 17.43 -3.71 -8.03
C LEU A 86 18.02 -5.03 -8.53
N TYR A 87 18.42 -5.08 -9.81
CA TYR A 87 19.14 -6.20 -10.39
C TYR A 87 20.47 -6.47 -9.67
N ASP A 88 21.34 -5.47 -9.57
CA ASP A 88 22.64 -5.59 -8.88
C ASP A 88 22.47 -5.98 -7.41
N TYR A 89 21.41 -5.50 -6.75
CA TYR A 89 21.07 -5.85 -5.38
C TYR A 89 20.65 -7.33 -5.24
N LEU A 90 19.77 -7.82 -6.11
CA LEU A 90 19.36 -9.23 -6.14
C LEU A 90 20.52 -10.16 -6.53
N ILE A 91 21.36 -9.78 -7.48
CA ILE A 91 22.59 -10.50 -7.85
C ILE A 91 23.61 -10.50 -6.70
N ARG A 92 23.73 -9.40 -5.94
CA ARG A 92 24.54 -9.34 -4.72
C ARG A 92 24.01 -10.29 -3.65
N ILE A 93 22.69 -10.36 -3.46
CA ILE A 93 22.06 -11.32 -2.55
C ILE A 93 22.35 -12.75 -2.99
N TYR A 94 22.05 -13.12 -4.24
CA TYR A 94 22.29 -14.45 -4.78
C TYR A 94 23.76 -14.90 -4.68
N ARG A 95 24.72 -14.00 -4.98
CA ARG A 95 26.16 -14.30 -4.91
C ARG A 95 26.64 -14.67 -3.52
N TYR A 96 26.09 -14.04 -2.47
CA TYR A 96 26.53 -14.27 -1.09
C TYR A 96 25.57 -15.14 -0.26
N CYS A 97 24.33 -15.31 -0.70
CA CYS A 97 23.31 -16.22 -0.16
C CYS A 97 22.64 -16.96 -1.33
N PRO A 98 23.27 -17.99 -1.93
CA PRO A 98 22.67 -18.77 -3.01
C PRO A 98 21.33 -19.38 -2.60
N SER A 99 20.40 -19.50 -3.54
CA SER A 99 19.01 -19.94 -3.35
C SER A 99 18.43 -20.41 -4.69
N SER A 100 17.36 -21.22 -4.68
CA SER A 100 16.69 -21.64 -5.93
C SER A 100 15.94 -20.47 -6.59
N TYR A 101 15.59 -20.63 -7.86
CA TYR A 101 14.76 -19.68 -8.62
C TYR A 101 13.39 -19.44 -7.96
N GLU A 102 12.86 -20.45 -7.24
CA GLU A 102 11.58 -20.40 -6.53
C GLU A 102 11.58 -19.30 -5.46
N ILE A 103 12.68 -19.17 -4.71
CA ILE A 103 12.86 -18.16 -3.64
C ILE A 103 12.68 -16.74 -4.20
N PHE A 104 13.10 -16.49 -5.44
CA PHE A 104 12.91 -15.20 -6.11
C PHE A 104 11.50 -15.06 -6.68
N LEU A 105 10.92 -16.11 -7.28
CA LEU A 105 9.52 -16.09 -7.76
C LEU A 105 8.52 -15.86 -6.61
N CYS A 106 8.79 -16.38 -5.41
CA CYS A 106 7.98 -16.15 -4.20
C CYS A 106 7.79 -14.66 -3.88
N LEU A 107 8.74 -13.80 -4.24
CA LEU A 107 8.62 -12.35 -4.03
C LEU A 107 7.39 -11.77 -4.74
N LEU A 108 7.13 -12.20 -5.97
CA LEU A 108 5.97 -11.73 -6.74
C LEU A 108 4.66 -12.14 -6.06
N VAL A 109 4.59 -13.39 -5.58
CA VAL A 109 3.43 -13.93 -4.87
C VAL A 109 3.19 -13.21 -3.54
N TYR A 110 4.26 -12.95 -2.78
CA TYR A 110 4.15 -12.25 -1.50
C TYR A 110 3.79 -10.78 -1.67
N PHE A 111 4.34 -10.07 -2.66
CA PHE A 111 3.99 -8.66 -2.90
C PHE A 111 2.54 -8.49 -3.36
N ASP A 112 2.03 -9.40 -4.20
CA ASP A 112 0.62 -9.41 -4.59
C ASP A 112 -0.29 -9.71 -3.38
N ARG A 113 0.06 -10.71 -2.57
CA ARG A 113 -0.64 -11.01 -1.30
C ARG A 113 -0.64 -9.81 -0.34
N MET A 114 0.48 -9.10 -0.17
CA MET A 114 0.53 -7.88 0.65
C MET A 114 -0.40 -6.79 0.10
N ALA A 115 -0.36 -6.52 -1.22
CA ALA A 115 -1.22 -5.54 -1.86
C ALA A 115 -2.70 -5.91 -1.73
N GLU A 116 -3.05 -7.19 -1.93
CA GLU A 116 -4.40 -7.72 -1.78
C GLU A 116 -4.90 -7.61 -0.33
N ILE A 117 -4.05 -7.90 0.67
CA ILE A 117 -4.39 -7.84 2.10
C ILE A 117 -4.54 -6.39 2.60
N VAL A 118 -3.66 -5.47 2.20
CA VAL A 118 -3.70 -4.06 2.66
C VAL A 118 -4.77 -3.26 1.91
N ASN A 119 -4.80 -3.34 0.58
CA ASN A 119 -5.62 -2.44 -0.24
C ASN A 119 -7.11 -2.86 -0.34
N LYS A 120 -7.46 -4.02 0.25
CA LYS A 120 -8.82 -4.60 0.29
C LYS A 120 -9.92 -3.62 0.71
N GLY A 121 -9.69 -2.85 1.78
CA GLY A 121 -10.66 -1.87 2.27
C GLY A 121 -10.85 -0.68 1.31
N HIS A 122 -9.74 -0.18 0.75
CA HIS A 122 -9.76 0.95 -0.18
C HIS A 122 -10.45 0.59 -1.50
N LEU A 123 -10.15 -0.58 -2.08
CA LEU A 123 -10.79 -1.10 -3.30
C LEU A 123 -12.32 -1.24 -3.14
N GLN A 124 -12.79 -1.75 -2.01
CA GLN A 124 -14.23 -1.84 -1.73
C GLN A 124 -14.90 -0.47 -1.59
N ASN A 125 -14.20 0.53 -1.05
CA ASN A 125 -14.74 1.88 -0.90
C ASN A 125 -14.82 2.61 -2.26
N LEU A 126 -13.81 2.45 -3.12
CA LEU A 126 -13.81 2.95 -4.49
C LEU A 126 -14.98 2.38 -5.30
N GLN A 127 -15.23 1.07 -5.20
CA GLN A 127 -16.34 0.41 -5.90
C GLN A 127 -17.71 0.96 -5.43
N ARG A 128 -17.92 1.08 -4.11
CA ARG A 128 -19.16 1.69 -3.55
C ARG A 128 -19.38 3.14 -4.01
N GLN A 129 -18.33 3.94 -4.15
CA GLN A 129 -18.46 5.31 -4.70
C GLN A 129 -18.84 5.33 -6.18
N HIS A 130 -18.41 4.32 -6.96
CA HIS A 130 -18.75 4.22 -8.38
C HIS A 130 -20.21 3.83 -8.58
N ASP A 131 -20.70 2.82 -7.87
CA ASP A 131 -22.11 2.40 -7.89
C ASP A 131 -23.05 3.49 -7.34
N GLY A 132 -22.62 4.20 -6.28
CA GLY A 132 -23.37 5.31 -5.69
C GLY A 132 -23.63 6.48 -6.65
N LYS A 133 -22.71 6.77 -7.58
CA LYS A 133 -22.87 7.84 -8.57
C LYS A 133 -23.88 7.52 -9.67
N ASN A 134 -24.22 6.24 -9.90
CA ASN A 134 -25.12 5.83 -10.99
C ASN A 134 -26.61 5.73 -10.57
N SER A 135 -26.94 6.09 -9.32
CA SER A 135 -28.29 5.93 -8.75
C SER A 135 -29.12 7.22 -8.67
N GLN A 136 -28.63 8.37 -9.16
CA GLN A 136 -29.42 9.61 -9.22
C GLN A 136 -30.30 9.67 -10.48
N ARG A 137 -31.47 9.02 -10.43
CA ARG A 137 -32.62 9.37 -11.29
C ARG A 137 -33.48 10.46 -10.61
N PRO A 138 -34.14 11.36 -11.36
CA PRO A 138 -34.63 12.62 -10.80
C PRO A 138 -36.04 12.55 -10.19
N THR A 139 -36.32 13.54 -9.34
CA THR A 139 -37.65 14.10 -9.01
C THR A 139 -38.75 13.13 -8.54
N SER A 140 -38.98 13.12 -7.23
CA SER A 140 -40.34 13.01 -6.68
C SER A 140 -40.91 14.43 -6.48
N PRO A 141 -42.15 14.73 -6.89
CA PRO A 141 -42.75 16.06 -6.71
C PRO A 141 -43.14 16.31 -5.25
N ALA A 142 -43.15 17.58 -4.84
CA ALA A 142 -43.57 17.99 -3.49
C ALA A 142 -45.09 17.81 -3.29
N PRO A 143 -45.56 17.50 -2.07
CA PRO A 143 -46.98 17.48 -1.74
C PRO A 143 -47.57 18.91 -1.74
N PRO A 144 -48.84 19.11 -2.17
CA PRO A 144 -49.47 20.43 -2.16
C PRO A 144 -49.70 20.99 -0.76
N LEU A 145 -49.45 22.30 -0.58
CA LEU A 145 -49.81 23.03 0.64
C LEU A 145 -51.33 23.20 0.72
N THR A 146 -51.96 22.58 1.71
CA THR A 146 -53.37 22.84 2.05
C THR A 146 -53.45 23.84 3.20
N ILE A 147 -53.97 25.04 2.92
CA ILE A 147 -54.19 26.09 3.92
C ILE A 147 -55.58 25.90 4.53
N THR A 148 -55.69 25.85 5.86
CA THR A 148 -56.97 25.96 6.58
C THR A 148 -56.71 26.60 7.96
N PRO A 149 -57.51 27.59 8.43
CA PRO A 149 -57.10 28.45 9.55
C PRO A 149 -57.77 28.15 10.91
N GLY A 150 -57.04 28.45 12.00
CA GLY A 150 -57.60 28.79 13.31
C GLY A 150 -57.63 27.66 14.37
N GLY A 151 -57.21 27.99 15.61
CA GLY A 151 -57.31 27.10 16.78
C GLY A 151 -56.26 27.41 17.86
N ARG A 152 -56.69 27.91 19.02
CA ARG A 152 -55.81 28.38 20.13
C ARG A 152 -55.29 27.26 21.05
N SER A 153 -54.19 27.58 21.75
CA SER A 153 -53.91 27.24 23.17
C SER A 153 -53.42 25.83 23.60
N SER A 154 -52.09 25.74 23.75
CA SER A 154 -51.34 25.67 25.04
C SER A 154 -51.52 24.53 26.09
N HIS A 155 -50.36 24.20 26.70
CA HIS A 155 -50.09 23.56 28.02
C HIS A 155 -49.91 22.03 28.13
N LEU A 156 -49.10 21.66 29.14
CA LEU A 156 -48.63 20.32 29.52
C LEU A 156 -49.68 19.57 30.36
N ILE A 157 -49.59 18.23 30.44
CA ILE A 157 -49.84 17.40 31.64
C ILE A 157 -49.39 15.94 31.41
N THR A 158 -49.06 15.23 32.51
CA THR A 158 -48.52 13.85 32.58
C THR A 158 -48.92 13.24 33.95
N PRO A 159 -48.98 11.91 34.18
CA PRO A 159 -49.50 10.76 33.42
C PRO A 159 -50.87 10.30 34.02
N PRO A 160 -51.27 9.02 34.38
CA PRO A 160 -50.49 7.94 35.03
C PRO A 160 -50.70 6.45 34.57
N SER A 161 -49.67 5.63 34.86
CA SER A 161 -49.62 4.23 35.36
C SER A 161 -50.62 3.10 34.97
N SER A 162 -50.07 1.96 34.51
CA SER A 162 -50.34 0.56 34.97
C SER A 162 -49.39 -0.45 34.29
N GLY A 163 -48.82 -1.51 34.89
CA GLY A 163 -48.67 -1.83 36.32
C GLY A 163 -48.83 -3.32 36.70
N VAL A 164 -47.86 -4.22 36.44
CA VAL A 164 -47.88 -5.63 36.93
C VAL A 164 -46.49 -6.21 37.31
N ASN A 165 -46.25 -6.39 38.61
CA ASN A 165 -45.49 -7.41 39.37
C ASN A 165 -44.23 -8.14 38.82
N ALA A 166 -43.05 -7.82 39.41
CA ALA A 166 -42.26 -8.61 40.40
C ALA A 166 -42.43 -10.17 40.52
N PRO A 167 -41.45 -10.97 41.03
CA PRO A 167 -40.43 -10.57 42.05
C PRO A 167 -38.99 -11.17 42.04
N LEU A 168 -38.04 -10.34 42.53
CA LEU A 168 -36.97 -10.57 43.55
C LEU A 168 -36.08 -11.84 43.58
N THR A 169 -34.74 -11.63 43.61
CA THR A 169 -33.82 -12.03 44.71
C THR A 169 -32.59 -11.09 44.77
N HIS A 170 -31.89 -11.02 45.92
CA HIS A 170 -30.65 -10.22 46.16
C HIS A 170 -29.37 -11.03 45.76
N SER A 171 -28.10 -10.64 45.96
CA SER A 171 -27.43 -9.63 46.82
C SER A 171 -25.94 -9.40 46.44
N GLU A 172 -25.42 -8.18 46.65
CA GLU A 172 -23.98 -7.85 46.91
C GLU A 172 -23.60 -8.21 48.38
N PRO A 173 -22.34 -8.15 48.91
CA PRO A 173 -21.24 -7.18 48.66
C PRO A 173 -19.80 -7.83 48.79
N PRO A 174 -18.75 -7.22 49.41
CA PRO A 174 -17.99 -5.98 49.12
C PRO A 174 -16.46 -6.19 48.89
N SER A 175 -15.75 -5.10 48.54
CA SER A 175 -14.26 -5.00 48.59
C SER A 175 -13.71 -4.51 49.95
N PRO A 176 -12.46 -4.86 50.33
CA PRO A 176 -11.73 -4.24 51.45
C PRO A 176 -10.53 -3.33 51.02
N MET A 177 -10.08 -2.45 51.91
CA MET A 177 -8.92 -1.53 51.75
C MET A 177 -7.79 -1.81 52.75
N ILE A 178 -6.53 -1.66 52.32
CA ILE A 178 -5.30 -1.38 53.12
C ILE A 178 -4.38 -0.57 52.16
N GLN A 179 -3.92 0.68 52.36
CA GLN A 179 -3.40 1.49 53.48
C GLN A 179 -1.85 1.54 53.51
N ASP A 180 -1.28 2.71 53.14
CA ASP A 180 0.15 3.08 53.15
C ASP A 180 0.79 3.07 54.57
N PRO A 181 2.15 3.04 54.68
CA PRO A 181 2.83 4.29 55.07
C PRO A 181 4.26 4.59 54.53
N GLN A 182 4.50 5.90 54.35
CA GLN A 182 5.71 6.71 54.67
C GLN A 182 6.73 7.18 53.58
N ARG A 183 6.88 8.53 53.58
CA ARG A 183 7.97 9.39 53.06
C ARG A 183 8.87 9.80 54.27
N PRO A 184 9.88 10.73 54.25
CA PRO A 184 9.90 12.09 53.64
C PRO A 184 11.29 12.52 53.08
N PRO A 185 11.59 13.83 52.81
CA PRO A 185 10.73 15.01 52.60
C PRO A 185 10.65 15.40 51.09
N THR A 186 11.28 16.38 50.42
CA THR A 186 11.66 17.84 50.60
C THR A 186 11.67 18.43 49.16
N SER A 187 11.64 19.74 48.82
CA SER A 187 11.37 21.03 49.50
C SER A 187 11.15 22.14 48.45
N ASN A 188 10.34 23.14 48.77
CA ASN A 188 10.43 24.60 48.47
C ASN A 188 10.78 25.11 47.04
N ALA A 189 10.18 26.19 46.51
CA ALA A 189 9.03 27.03 46.96
C ALA A 189 8.58 28.00 45.83
N ASP A 190 7.68 28.92 46.20
CA ASP A 190 7.27 30.18 45.57
C ASP A 190 6.19 30.21 44.48
N SER A 191 5.45 31.33 44.50
CA SER A 191 4.24 31.59 43.74
C SER A 191 4.09 33.10 43.54
N MET A 192 3.72 33.54 42.34
CA MET A 192 3.18 34.89 42.12
C MET A 192 2.01 34.84 41.14
N GLN A 193 0.94 35.55 41.46
CA GLN A 193 -0.16 35.88 40.56
C GLN A 193 0.00 37.33 40.11
N VAL A 194 -0.26 37.62 38.83
CA VAL A 194 -0.42 38.97 38.28
C VAL A 194 -1.55 38.93 37.25
N ASP A 195 -2.28 40.03 37.11
CA ASP A 195 -3.64 40.09 36.57
C ASP A 195 -3.82 39.95 35.05
N ASN A 196 -5.08 39.75 34.65
CA ASN A 196 -5.58 39.80 33.28
C ASN A 196 -5.29 41.13 32.58
N ASN A 197 -5.04 41.06 31.26
CA ASN A 197 -5.71 41.93 30.28
C ASN A 197 -5.70 41.27 28.89
N ASN A 198 -6.82 41.38 28.15
CA ASN A 198 -6.97 40.90 26.78
C ASN A 198 -6.51 42.01 25.80
N PRO A 199 -6.09 41.70 24.56
CA PRO A 199 -7.11 41.56 23.51
C PRO A 199 -6.87 40.46 22.47
N ASP A 200 -7.99 39.87 22.06
CA ASP A 200 -8.40 39.57 20.68
C ASP A 200 -7.31 39.43 19.59
N TYR A 201 -7.12 38.18 19.16
CA TYR A 201 -6.72 37.84 17.79
C TYR A 201 -7.53 36.64 17.30
N THR A 202 -8.67 36.89 16.65
CA THR A 202 -9.35 35.88 15.84
C THR A 202 -8.51 35.53 14.61
N HIS A 203 -7.58 34.58 14.75
CA HIS A 203 -6.99 33.92 13.59
C HIS A 203 -7.86 32.71 13.21
N ASP A 204 -8.68 32.88 12.17
CA ASP A 204 -9.22 31.73 11.46
C ASP A 204 -8.05 30.83 11.04
N HIS A 205 -8.08 29.58 11.48
CA HIS A 205 -7.38 28.51 10.80
C HIS A 205 -8.42 27.81 9.93
N ASN A 206 -8.27 28.01 8.62
CA ASN A 206 -9.07 27.34 7.61
C ASN A 206 -9.05 25.81 7.84
N ASN A 207 -10.14 25.14 7.48
CA ASN A 207 -10.23 23.68 7.50
C ASN A 207 -9.47 23.02 6.33
N ASP A 208 -8.21 23.43 6.10
CA ASP A 208 -7.34 22.90 5.04
C ASP A 208 -6.78 21.50 5.40
N ASP A 209 -6.87 21.08 6.67
CA ASP A 209 -6.55 19.72 7.16
C ASP A 209 -7.59 18.65 6.75
N ALA A 210 -8.73 19.04 6.15
CA ALA A 210 -9.86 18.14 5.91
C ALA A 210 -9.65 17.11 4.77
N ASP A 211 -8.85 17.45 3.76
CA ASP A 211 -8.61 16.61 2.57
C ASP A 211 -7.27 15.85 2.59
N ALA A 212 -6.59 15.81 3.75
CA ALA A 212 -5.45 14.93 4.00
C ALA A 212 -5.91 13.46 4.18
N VAL A 213 -6.45 12.87 3.11
CA VAL A 213 -6.91 11.48 3.05
C VAL A 213 -5.83 10.55 3.59
N ASP A 214 -6.20 9.69 4.54
CA ASP A 214 -5.24 8.84 5.27
C ASP A 214 -4.69 7.69 4.41
N PHE A 215 -3.70 8.01 3.58
CA PHE A 215 -2.98 7.07 2.74
C PHE A 215 -2.01 6.16 3.52
N SER A 216 -1.90 6.27 4.85
CA SER A 216 -1.09 5.34 5.66
C SER A 216 -1.54 3.88 5.56
N HIS A 217 -2.80 3.69 5.15
CA HIS A 217 -3.47 2.40 4.92
C HIS A 217 -3.31 1.84 3.49
N TYR A 218 -2.45 2.42 2.63
CA TYR A 218 -2.26 1.96 1.24
C TYR A 218 -0.86 1.37 1.01
N PHE A 219 -0.78 0.13 0.56
CA PHE A 219 0.48 -0.54 0.20
C PHE A 219 0.82 -0.29 -1.26
N VAL A 220 1.95 0.40 -1.47
CA VAL A 220 2.56 0.69 -2.76
C VAL A 220 3.98 0.11 -2.74
N VAL A 221 4.39 -0.52 -3.83
CA VAL A 221 5.79 -0.96 -4.02
C VAL A 221 6.53 0.14 -4.78
N ASP A 222 7.40 0.89 -4.10
CA ASP A 222 8.05 2.11 -4.60
C ASP A 222 9.59 1.98 -4.60
N SER A 223 10.31 2.98 -5.11
CA SER A 223 11.78 2.97 -5.06
C SER A 223 12.41 3.21 -3.67
N LEU A 224 11.62 3.64 -2.66
CA LEU A 224 12.08 3.81 -1.27
C LEU A 224 12.02 2.50 -0.48
N ASN A 225 11.13 1.56 -0.86
CA ASN A 225 10.79 0.38 -0.08
C ASN A 225 11.14 -0.96 -0.76
N ILE A 226 11.27 -1.00 -2.09
CA ILE A 226 11.51 -2.26 -2.84
C ILE A 226 12.74 -3.05 -2.36
N HIS A 227 13.89 -2.40 -2.12
CA HIS A 227 15.10 -3.10 -1.66
C HIS A 227 14.92 -3.75 -0.28
N ARG A 228 14.12 -3.13 0.60
CA ARG A 228 13.81 -3.62 1.94
C ARG A 228 12.79 -4.76 1.89
N LEU A 229 11.80 -4.65 1.01
CA LEU A 229 10.84 -5.72 0.71
C LEU A 229 11.54 -6.97 0.16
N VAL A 230 12.45 -6.85 -0.81
CA VAL A 230 13.11 -8.04 -1.40
C VAL A 230 14.08 -8.74 -0.44
N ILE A 231 14.86 -8.01 0.38
CA ILE A 231 15.76 -8.69 1.34
C ILE A 231 14.98 -9.39 2.45
N ALA A 232 13.89 -8.79 2.94
CA ALA A 232 13.01 -9.44 3.91
C ALA A 232 12.30 -10.66 3.29
N GLY A 233 11.78 -10.52 2.08
CA GLY A 233 11.09 -11.59 1.37
C GLY A 233 11.98 -12.77 1.02
N ILE A 234 13.21 -12.55 0.54
CA ILE A 234 14.19 -13.62 0.34
C ILE A 234 14.53 -14.30 1.66
N THR A 235 14.74 -13.53 2.75
CA THR A 235 15.06 -14.11 4.07
C THR A 235 13.92 -15.01 4.57
N CYS A 236 12.66 -14.58 4.45
CA CYS A 236 11.49 -15.38 4.80
C CYS A 236 11.33 -16.61 3.89
N ALA A 237 11.47 -16.43 2.58
CA ALA A 237 11.33 -17.47 1.57
C ALA A 237 12.36 -18.60 1.75
N THR A 238 13.66 -18.28 1.88
CA THR A 238 14.70 -19.31 2.08
C THR A 238 14.47 -20.08 3.38
N LYS A 239 14.08 -19.41 4.48
CA LYS A 239 13.79 -20.08 5.75
C LYS A 239 12.57 -21.00 5.73
N TYR A 240 11.63 -20.76 4.81
CA TYR A 240 10.39 -21.54 4.70
C TYR A 240 10.51 -22.70 3.69
N PHE A 241 11.20 -22.50 2.57
CA PHE A 241 11.30 -23.45 1.47
C PHE A 241 12.64 -24.19 1.34
N SER A 242 13.70 -23.82 2.08
CA SER A 242 15.02 -24.43 1.94
C SER A 242 15.54 -25.04 3.24
N ASP A 243 15.87 -26.33 3.21
CA ASP A 243 16.49 -27.05 4.34
C ASP A 243 17.82 -26.42 4.80
N ALA A 244 18.52 -25.75 3.88
CA ALA A 244 19.74 -25.00 4.14
C ALA A 244 19.48 -23.49 3.95
N PHE A 245 19.34 -22.77 5.06
CA PHE A 245 19.16 -21.31 5.11
C PHE A 245 20.28 -20.63 5.89
N TRP A 246 20.41 -19.31 5.72
CA TRP A 246 21.44 -18.51 6.41
C TRP A 246 20.89 -17.72 7.60
N THR A 247 21.77 -17.33 8.51
CA THR A 247 21.39 -16.47 9.65
C THR A 247 21.13 -15.04 9.21
N ASN A 248 20.26 -14.32 9.94
CA ASN A 248 20.00 -12.90 9.71
C ASN A 248 21.28 -12.05 9.75
N SER A 249 22.31 -12.45 10.51
CA SER A 249 23.62 -11.76 10.51
C SER A 249 24.32 -11.81 9.15
N ARG A 250 24.11 -12.87 8.35
CA ARG A 250 24.59 -12.95 6.96
C ARG A 250 23.72 -12.08 6.05
N TYR A 251 22.41 -12.26 6.05
CA TYR A 251 21.48 -11.47 5.23
C TYR A 251 21.56 -9.96 5.51
N SER A 252 21.81 -9.54 6.75
CA SER A 252 22.04 -8.15 7.17
C SER A 252 23.28 -7.56 6.48
N LYS A 253 24.43 -8.26 6.56
CA LYS A 253 25.67 -7.84 5.91
C LYS A 253 25.54 -7.82 4.39
N VAL A 254 24.89 -8.83 3.81
CA VAL A 254 24.68 -8.96 2.35
C VAL A 254 23.67 -7.93 1.83
N GLY A 255 22.59 -7.66 2.56
CA GLY A 255 21.60 -6.63 2.27
C GLY A 255 22.07 -5.21 2.57
N GLY A 256 23.12 -5.03 3.37
CA GLY A 256 23.65 -3.71 3.73
C GLY A 256 22.80 -2.94 4.75
N ILE A 257 21.99 -3.64 5.54
CA ILE A 257 21.12 -3.07 6.57
C ILE A 257 21.48 -3.61 7.97
N PRO A 258 21.42 -2.80 9.04
CA PRO A 258 21.63 -3.24 10.42
C PRO A 258 20.84 -4.50 10.81
N LEU A 259 21.45 -5.39 11.59
CA LEU A 259 20.82 -6.66 11.99
C LEU A 259 19.49 -6.46 12.75
N ARG A 260 19.42 -5.46 13.64
CA ARG A 260 18.18 -5.10 14.34
C ARG A 260 17.08 -4.66 13.38
N GLU A 261 17.45 -3.99 12.29
CA GLU A 261 16.52 -3.51 11.27
C GLU A 261 16.02 -4.67 10.39
N LEU A 262 16.91 -5.57 9.93
CA LEU A 262 16.50 -6.79 9.23
C LEU A 262 15.56 -7.64 10.08
N ASN A 263 15.88 -7.88 11.35
CA ASN A 263 15.02 -8.66 12.25
C ASN A 263 13.62 -8.04 12.42
N HIS A 264 13.52 -6.70 12.39
CA HIS A 264 12.25 -5.99 12.49
C HIS A 264 11.43 -6.09 11.20
N ILE A 265 12.04 -5.81 10.04
CA ILE A 265 11.33 -5.88 8.75
C ILE A 265 11.02 -7.33 8.33
N GLU A 266 11.79 -8.33 8.78
CA GLU A 266 11.40 -9.74 8.66
C GLU A 266 10.07 -10.01 9.38
N LEU A 267 9.91 -9.56 10.63
CA LEU A 267 8.65 -9.71 11.34
C LEU A 267 7.51 -8.94 10.65
N GLN A 268 7.75 -7.73 10.14
CA GLN A 268 6.73 -6.97 9.41
C GLN A 268 6.35 -7.67 8.09
N PHE A 269 7.29 -8.36 7.44
CA PHE A 269 7.04 -9.13 6.22
C PHE A 269 6.11 -10.30 6.46
N LEU A 270 6.32 -11.02 7.57
CA LEU A 270 5.46 -12.11 8.01
C LEU A 270 4.06 -11.60 8.37
N LEU A 271 3.96 -10.47 9.08
CA LEU A 271 2.69 -9.84 9.45
C LEU A 271 1.88 -9.38 8.22
N LEU A 272 2.51 -8.73 7.24
CA LEU A 272 1.82 -8.31 6.01
C LEU A 272 1.41 -9.47 5.09
N ASN A 273 2.00 -10.66 5.27
CA ASN A 273 1.56 -11.90 4.61
C ASN A 273 0.60 -12.74 5.46
N ASP A 274 0.20 -12.30 6.65
CA ASP A 274 -0.60 -13.10 7.61
C ASP A 274 0.05 -14.46 7.93
N PHE A 275 1.39 -14.50 7.96
CA PHE A 275 2.23 -15.72 8.03
C PHE A 275 1.98 -16.76 6.92
N ARG A 276 1.17 -16.45 5.90
CA ARG A 276 0.86 -17.33 4.77
C ARG A 276 2.01 -17.37 3.76
N LEU A 277 3.11 -18.03 4.14
CA LEU A 277 4.26 -18.26 3.26
C LEU A 277 4.08 -19.47 2.31
N SER A 278 3.11 -20.35 2.58
CA SER A 278 2.84 -21.50 1.70
C SER A 278 2.34 -21.04 0.32
N ILE A 279 2.93 -21.60 -0.74
CA ILE A 279 2.61 -21.33 -2.15
C ILE A 279 2.50 -22.69 -2.84
N SER A 280 1.46 -22.91 -3.63
CA SER A 280 1.33 -24.18 -4.37
C SER A 280 2.21 -24.20 -5.62
N PRO A 281 2.64 -25.37 -6.13
CA PRO A 281 3.38 -25.46 -7.39
C PRO A 281 2.61 -24.81 -8.57
N ASP A 282 1.29 -24.96 -8.61
CA ASP A 282 0.43 -24.38 -9.66
C ASP A 282 0.33 -22.85 -9.57
N GLU A 283 0.29 -22.31 -8.35
CA GLU A 283 0.36 -20.87 -8.10
C GLU A 283 1.71 -20.32 -8.55
N LEU A 284 2.82 -20.91 -8.09
CA LEU A 284 4.17 -20.50 -8.47
C LEU A 284 4.39 -20.59 -10.00
N GLN A 285 3.88 -21.64 -10.64
CA GLN A 285 3.89 -21.82 -12.09
C GLN A 285 3.04 -20.78 -12.84
N THR A 286 1.98 -20.27 -12.24
CA THR A 286 1.16 -19.18 -12.80
C THR A 286 1.97 -17.88 -12.83
N TYR A 287 2.61 -17.51 -11.71
CA TYR A 287 3.49 -16.33 -11.64
C TYR A 287 4.71 -16.46 -12.56
N ALA A 288 5.31 -17.64 -12.65
CA ALA A 288 6.36 -17.94 -13.63
C ALA A 288 5.90 -17.68 -15.08
N THR A 289 4.72 -18.16 -15.45
CA THR A 289 4.14 -17.95 -16.79
C THR A 289 3.90 -16.47 -17.08
N MET A 290 3.32 -15.74 -16.12
CA MET A 290 3.07 -14.29 -16.22
C MET A 290 4.38 -13.48 -16.35
N LEU A 291 5.42 -13.85 -15.60
CA LEU A 291 6.74 -13.21 -15.64
C LEU A 291 7.39 -13.35 -17.03
N VAL A 292 7.39 -14.56 -17.60
CA VAL A 292 7.96 -14.83 -18.93
C VAL A 292 7.16 -14.12 -20.02
N GLU A 293 5.82 -14.13 -19.94
CA GLU A 293 5.00 -13.36 -20.88
C GLU A 293 5.26 -11.85 -20.80
N PHE A 294 5.40 -11.27 -19.60
CA PHE A 294 5.77 -9.88 -19.41
C PHE A 294 7.14 -9.57 -20.05
N TYR A 295 8.16 -10.39 -19.76
CA TYR A 295 9.52 -10.19 -20.24
C TYR A 295 9.63 -10.27 -21.77
N ILE A 296 8.96 -11.25 -22.38
CA ILE A 296 8.86 -11.36 -23.84
C ILE A 296 8.21 -10.11 -24.45
N ARG A 297 7.11 -9.63 -23.87
CA ARG A 297 6.43 -8.41 -24.35
C ARG A 297 7.34 -7.19 -24.27
N GLU A 298 8.09 -7.02 -23.17
CA GLU A 298 8.95 -5.86 -22.99
C GLU A 298 10.19 -5.88 -23.90
N ILE A 299 10.82 -7.05 -24.14
CA ILE A 299 11.88 -7.19 -25.16
C ILE A 299 11.37 -6.80 -26.55
N LEU A 300 10.15 -7.22 -26.91
CA LEU A 300 9.55 -6.86 -28.20
C LEU A 300 9.24 -5.36 -28.28
N ASN A 301 8.80 -4.72 -27.19
CA ASN A 301 8.59 -3.28 -27.11
C ASN A 301 9.90 -2.49 -27.28
N GLN A 302 10.98 -2.92 -26.62
CA GLN A 302 12.30 -2.30 -26.74
C GLN A 302 12.83 -2.39 -28.19
N ARG A 303 12.70 -3.56 -28.82
CA ARG A 303 13.12 -3.75 -30.22
C ARG A 303 12.37 -2.85 -31.20
N LYS A 304 11.06 -2.64 -31.02
CA LYS A 304 10.27 -1.70 -31.83
C LYS A 304 10.76 -0.26 -31.70
N ARG A 305 10.96 0.23 -30.46
CA ARG A 305 11.46 1.59 -30.20
C ARG A 305 12.81 1.86 -30.84
N LEU A 306 13.71 0.88 -30.86
CA LEU A 306 15.00 0.97 -31.53
C LEU A 306 14.86 1.06 -33.06
N GLN A 307 13.93 0.30 -33.66
CA GLN A 307 13.64 0.36 -35.10
C GLN A 307 13.02 1.71 -35.50
N GLU A 308 12.06 2.21 -34.71
CA GLU A 308 11.42 3.52 -34.89
C GLU A 308 12.46 4.66 -34.83
N GLN A 309 13.37 4.64 -33.86
CA GLN A 309 14.46 5.61 -33.75
C GLN A 309 15.44 5.54 -34.94
N THR A 310 15.74 4.35 -35.45
CA THR A 310 16.67 4.15 -36.58
C THR A 310 16.08 4.65 -37.90
N GLN A 311 14.76 4.54 -38.11
CA GLN A 311 14.09 5.03 -39.32
C GLN A 311 13.83 6.55 -39.32
N GLY A 312 13.90 7.21 -38.17
CA GLY A 312 13.71 8.67 -38.05
C GLY A 312 14.88 9.53 -38.57
N GLN A 313 16.05 8.94 -38.84
CA GLN A 313 17.24 9.67 -39.30
C GLN A 313 17.58 9.40 -40.77
N ILE A 314 16.78 9.98 -41.68
CA ILE A 314 17.19 10.17 -43.08
C ILE A 314 17.96 11.51 -43.16
N PRO A 315 19.26 11.52 -43.52
CA PRO A 315 19.98 12.77 -43.72
C PRO A 315 19.37 13.55 -44.89
N GLN A 316 18.93 14.79 -44.64
CA GLN A 316 18.54 15.69 -45.73
C GLN A 316 19.80 16.09 -46.52
N SER A 317 19.81 15.82 -47.82
CA SER A 317 20.86 16.27 -48.72
C SER A 317 21.01 17.80 -48.65
N PRO A 318 22.23 18.36 -48.60
CA PRO A 318 22.43 19.80 -48.54
C PRO A 318 21.86 20.49 -49.80
N PRO A 319 21.26 21.69 -49.68
CA PRO A 319 20.79 22.45 -50.83
C PRO A 319 21.92 22.75 -51.83
N GLY A 320 21.63 22.62 -53.12
CA GLY A 320 22.61 22.87 -54.18
C GLY A 320 23.09 24.32 -54.20
N THR A 321 24.41 24.52 -54.35
CA THR A 321 25.02 25.83 -54.52
C THR A 321 24.51 26.52 -55.80
N PRO A 322 24.04 27.77 -55.75
CA PRO A 322 23.68 28.52 -56.95
C PRO A 322 24.86 28.67 -57.91
N GLN A 323 24.61 28.53 -59.21
CA GLN A 323 25.63 28.76 -60.24
C GLN A 323 25.95 30.25 -60.32
N ALA A 324 27.23 30.60 -60.17
CA ALA A 324 27.70 31.96 -60.42
C ALA A 324 27.84 32.19 -61.93
N GLU A 325 26.96 33.03 -62.49
CA GLU A 325 26.91 33.35 -63.91
C GLU A 325 28.12 34.25 -64.29
N ILE A 326 29.14 33.67 -64.93
CA ILE A 326 30.35 34.40 -65.34
C ILE A 326 30.04 35.25 -66.56
N ARG A 327 29.80 36.54 -66.31
CA ARG A 327 29.61 37.60 -67.31
C ARG A 327 30.92 37.90 -68.05
N ALA A 328 31.18 37.18 -69.14
CA ALA A 328 32.20 37.56 -70.11
C ALA A 328 31.76 38.79 -70.93
N GLY A 329 32.69 39.70 -71.25
CA GLY A 329 32.43 40.84 -72.12
C GLY A 329 33.70 41.61 -72.46
N ALA A 330 33.81 41.97 -73.75
CA ALA A 330 34.96 42.63 -74.40
C ALA A 330 36.27 41.82 -74.35
#